data_AF-A0A7S4LGT0-F1
#
_entry.id   AF-A0A7S4LGT0-F1
#
_cell.length_a   1.000
_cell.length_b   1.000
_cell.length_c   1.000
_cell.angle_alpha   90.00
_cell.angle_beta   90.00
_cell.angle_gamma   90.00
#
_symmetry.space_group_name_H-M   'P 1'
#
loop_
_entity.id
_entity.type
_entity.pdbx_description
1 polymer ?
#
loop_
_entity_poly.entity_id
_entity_poly.type
_entity_poly.pdbx_seq_one_letter_code
_entity_poly.pdbx_strand_id
1 'polypeptide(L)'
;DLSAPSVQHFGPRVCAALYEHPKIRSLAGFCFFSEFAAWLETVGLVYPLRQANATAFAWVVWRFAAERNLWKYVAFNHFVEGHPELKVRWVRNTFFVNYTGEGSREAFLTQWEKWQGVMAHIRKQAPPNGEAIIQSSKTWNSVAMEVISLHTAVFAISICILLAVVLLVTFSSSVRLALTGVFTTLLTVALVFGAMCLLRMSVGSVETIALTGAVGMLASMNMHMIEGYIEFVH
;
A
#
# COMPACT_ATOMS: atom_id res chain seq x y z
N ASP A 1 -22.32 -8.31 -6.30
CA ASP A 1 -23.17 -7.81 -7.39
C ASP A 1 -23.84 -6.54 -6.91
N LEU A 2 -23.63 -5.41 -7.58
CA LEU A 2 -24.18 -4.10 -7.19
C LEU A 2 -25.69 -4.00 -7.42
N SER A 3 -26.25 -4.87 -8.26
CA SER A 3 -27.69 -4.93 -8.51
C SER A 3 -28.47 -5.58 -7.37
N ALA A 4 -27.81 -6.34 -6.50
CA ALA A 4 -28.48 -7.02 -5.38
C ALA A 4 -29.09 -6.00 -4.40
N PRO A 5 -30.37 -6.16 -3.99
CA PRO A 5 -31.03 -5.23 -3.07
C PRO A 5 -30.28 -5.02 -1.75
N SER A 6 -29.67 -6.08 -1.22
CA SER A 6 -28.84 -6.03 0.00
C SER A 6 -27.65 -5.08 -0.16
N VAL A 7 -26.98 -5.11 -1.32
CA VAL A 7 -25.83 -4.24 -1.62
C VAL A 7 -26.28 -2.81 -1.89
N GLN A 8 -27.42 -2.62 -2.56
CA GLN A 8 -28.01 -1.30 -2.77
C GLN A 8 -28.40 -0.63 -1.43
N HIS A 9 -28.96 -1.37 -0.47
CA HIS A 9 -29.21 -0.83 0.86
C HIS A 9 -27.94 -0.55 1.67
N PHE A 10 -26.88 -1.31 1.42
CA PHE A 10 -25.61 -1.19 2.14
C PHE A 10 -24.80 0.02 1.68
N GLY A 11 -24.76 0.32 0.37
CA GLY A 11 -23.95 1.39 -0.22
C GLY A 11 -24.11 2.77 0.44
N PRO A 12 -25.33 3.32 0.57
CA PRO A 12 -25.57 4.60 1.25
C PRO A 12 -25.14 4.58 2.72
N ARG A 13 -25.34 3.46 3.44
CA ARG A 13 -24.92 3.31 4.83
C ARG A 13 -23.41 3.38 4.98
N VAL A 14 -22.66 2.81 4.03
CA VAL A 14 -21.20 2.92 4.01
C VAL A 14 -20.77 4.38 3.87
N CYS A 15 -21.40 5.14 2.98
CA CYS A 15 -21.09 6.56 2.82
C CYS A 15 -21.39 7.35 4.10
N ALA A 16 -22.58 7.17 4.69
CA ALA A 16 -22.96 7.82 5.94
C ALA A 16 -21.99 7.46 7.08
N ALA A 17 -21.70 6.16 7.25
CA ALA A 17 -20.77 5.68 8.26
C ALA A 17 -19.36 6.25 8.10
N LEU A 18 -18.90 6.52 6.87
CA LEU A 18 -17.59 7.12 6.62
C LEU A 18 -17.58 8.64 6.83
N TYR A 19 -18.67 9.34 6.52
CA TYR A 19 -18.79 10.78 6.77
C TYR A 19 -18.88 11.12 8.26
N GLU A 20 -19.63 10.32 9.02
CA GLU A 20 -19.90 10.57 10.44
C GLU A 20 -18.85 9.95 11.36
N HIS A 21 -17.86 9.21 10.81
CA HIS A 21 -16.94 8.45 11.65
C HIS A 21 -16.03 9.38 12.48
N PRO A 22 -16.06 9.31 13.83
CA PRO A 22 -15.33 10.27 14.68
C PRO A 22 -13.81 10.18 14.53
N LYS A 23 -13.30 9.00 14.14
CA LYS A 23 -11.85 8.76 13.91
C LYS A 23 -11.37 9.20 12.54
N ILE A 24 -12.27 9.53 11.62
CA ILE A 24 -11.96 9.88 10.23
C ILE A 24 -12.71 11.19 9.94
N ARG A 25 -12.06 12.34 10.12
CA ARG A 25 -12.65 13.62 9.72
C ARG A 25 -12.70 13.69 8.19
N SER A 26 -13.83 13.31 7.60
CA SER A 26 -14.11 13.57 6.19
C SER A 26 -14.74 14.96 6.04
N LEU A 27 -14.16 15.79 5.17
CA LEU A 27 -14.59 17.19 4.99
C LEU A 27 -15.69 17.34 3.94
N ALA A 28 -15.68 16.49 2.92
CA ALA A 28 -16.65 16.42 1.82
C ALA A 28 -16.23 15.24 0.93
N GLY A 29 -17.08 14.85 -0.02
CA GLY A 29 -16.76 13.77 -0.93
C GLY A 29 -17.85 13.51 -1.96
N PHE A 30 -17.57 12.56 -2.84
CA PHE A 30 -18.54 12.03 -3.79
C PHE A 30 -18.95 10.64 -3.33
N CYS A 31 -20.23 10.48 -2.97
CA CYS A 31 -20.82 9.17 -2.75
C CYS A 31 -21.70 8.82 -3.95
N PHE A 32 -21.29 7.79 -4.69
CA PHE A 32 -22.00 7.33 -5.87
C PHE A 32 -23.46 6.97 -5.55
N PHE A 33 -23.70 6.29 -4.41
CA PHE A 33 -25.03 5.79 -4.06
C PHE A 33 -26.03 6.89 -3.72
N SER A 34 -25.62 7.95 -3.03
CA SER A 34 -26.51 9.08 -2.70
C SER A 34 -26.85 9.90 -3.93
N GLU A 35 -25.85 10.17 -4.78
CA GLU A 35 -26.03 10.90 -6.04
C GLU A 35 -26.90 10.11 -7.03
N PHE A 36 -26.70 8.78 -7.10
CA PHE A 36 -27.53 7.91 -7.90
C PHE A 36 -28.97 7.86 -7.41
N ALA A 37 -29.20 7.77 -6.10
CA ALA A 37 -30.54 7.82 -5.53
C ALA A 37 -31.26 9.14 -5.83
N ALA A 38 -30.57 10.28 -5.67
CA ALA A 38 -31.11 11.60 -6.00
C ALA A 38 -31.44 11.74 -7.50
N TRP A 39 -30.59 11.21 -8.39
CA TRP A 39 -30.88 11.21 -9.83
C TRP A 39 -32.06 10.30 -10.19
N LEU A 40 -32.22 9.15 -9.52
CA LEU A 40 -33.37 8.28 -9.77
C LEU A 40 -34.69 8.99 -9.50
N GLU A 41 -34.77 9.80 -8.44
CA GLU A 41 -35.96 10.61 -8.15
C GLU A 41 -36.28 11.58 -9.29
N THR A 42 -35.25 12.17 -9.94
CA THR A 42 -35.45 13.06 -11.09
C THR A 42 -36.01 12.37 -12.33
N VAL A 43 -35.76 11.06 -12.48
CA VAL A 43 -36.28 10.25 -13.59
C VAL A 43 -37.54 9.47 -13.23
N GLY A 44 -38.14 9.73 -12.06
CA GLY A 44 -39.37 9.08 -11.59
C GLY A 44 -39.17 7.64 -11.10
N LEU A 45 -37.94 7.25 -10.76
CA LEU A 45 -37.61 5.94 -10.20
C LEU A 45 -37.29 6.06 -8.70
N VAL A 46 -37.54 4.99 -7.96
CA VAL A 46 -37.26 4.94 -6.51
C VAL A 46 -36.05 4.05 -6.24
N TYR A 47 -35.14 4.52 -5.40
CA TYR A 47 -34.02 3.74 -4.90
C TYR A 47 -34.40 3.00 -3.59
N PRO A 48 -34.01 1.74 -3.40
CA PRO A 48 -33.27 0.86 -4.32
C PRO A 48 -34.13 0.38 -5.50
N LEU A 49 -33.48 0.12 -6.62
CA LEU A 49 -34.14 -0.39 -7.82
C LEU A 49 -34.62 -1.82 -7.59
N ARG A 50 -35.94 -2.03 -7.74
CA ARG A 50 -36.63 -3.32 -7.54
C ARG A 50 -36.47 -4.30 -8.71
N GLN A 51 -35.38 -4.21 -9.48
CA GLN A 51 -35.20 -4.98 -10.71
C GLN A 51 -34.51 -6.34 -10.45
N ALA A 52 -35.03 -7.39 -11.09
CA ALA A 52 -34.54 -8.76 -10.94
C ALA A 52 -33.27 -9.07 -11.76
N ASN A 53 -32.92 -8.23 -12.75
CA ASN A 53 -31.85 -8.50 -13.71
C ASN A 53 -30.69 -7.51 -13.56
N ALA A 54 -29.47 -8.02 -13.38
CA ALA A 54 -28.24 -7.24 -13.28
C ALA A 54 -27.99 -6.33 -14.50
N THR A 55 -28.43 -6.76 -15.69
CA THR A 55 -28.32 -6.01 -16.94
C THR A 55 -29.16 -4.75 -16.93
N ALA A 56 -30.42 -4.86 -16.48
CA ALA A 56 -31.33 -3.71 -16.41
C ALA A 56 -30.82 -2.67 -15.41
N PHE A 57 -30.29 -3.12 -14.27
CA PHE A 57 -29.60 -2.25 -13.32
C PHE A 57 -28.37 -1.56 -13.94
N ALA A 58 -27.53 -2.32 -14.64
CA ALA A 58 -26.32 -1.78 -15.27
C ALA A 58 -26.64 -0.71 -16.33
N TRP A 59 -27.75 -0.85 -17.05
CA TRP A 59 -28.24 0.14 -18.00
C TRP A 59 -28.66 1.45 -17.38
N VAL A 60 -29.40 1.38 -16.27
CA VAL A 60 -29.81 2.59 -15.53
C VAL A 60 -28.57 3.31 -14.99
N VAL A 61 -27.59 2.56 -14.49
CA VAL A 61 -26.30 3.10 -14.04
C VAL A 61 -25.48 3.67 -15.20
N TRP A 62 -25.51 3.05 -16.38
CA TRP A 62 -24.85 3.55 -17.59
C TRP A 62 -25.40 4.91 -18.01
N ARG A 63 -26.73 5.04 -18.05
CA ARG A 63 -27.40 6.30 -18.38
C ARG A 63 -27.04 7.40 -17.38
N PHE A 64 -27.08 7.10 -16.09
CA PHE A 64 -26.64 8.02 -15.03
C PHE A 64 -25.18 8.47 -15.24
N ALA A 65 -24.28 7.54 -15.54
CA ALA A 65 -22.87 7.82 -15.75
C ALA A 65 -22.62 8.68 -17.00
N ALA A 66 -23.39 8.44 -18.08
CA ALA A 66 -23.32 9.21 -19.31
C ALA A 66 -23.82 10.65 -19.12
N GLU A 67 -24.98 10.84 -18.48
CA GLU A 67 -25.58 12.16 -18.26
C GLU A 67 -24.73 13.05 -17.34
N ARG A 68 -24.07 12.45 -16.34
CA ARG A 68 -23.28 13.17 -15.33
C ARG A 68 -21.76 13.15 -15.59
N ASN A 69 -21.32 12.54 -16.69
CA ASN A 69 -19.90 12.35 -17.03
C ASN A 69 -19.09 11.68 -15.89
N LEU A 70 -19.62 10.58 -15.33
CA LEU A 70 -19.06 9.89 -14.15
C LEU A 70 -18.23 8.65 -14.51
N TRP A 71 -17.68 8.58 -15.72
CA TRP A 71 -16.88 7.42 -16.19
C TRP A 71 -15.65 7.11 -15.33
N LYS A 72 -15.17 8.08 -14.53
CA LYS A 72 -14.10 7.89 -13.54
C LYS A 72 -14.57 7.12 -12.29
N TYR A 73 -15.86 7.13 -12.00
CA TYR A 73 -16.45 6.63 -10.75
C TYR A 73 -17.21 5.31 -10.90
N VAL A 74 -17.39 4.81 -12.12
CA VAL A 74 -18.03 3.54 -12.39
C VAL A 74 -17.30 2.81 -13.50
N ALA A 75 -17.26 1.49 -13.43
CA ALA A 75 -16.84 0.66 -14.54
C ALA A 75 -17.77 -0.52 -14.76
N PHE A 76 -17.81 -0.94 -16.01
CA PHE A 76 -18.63 -2.03 -16.49
C PHE A 76 -17.72 -3.14 -17.02
N ASN A 77 -18.24 -4.37 -17.11
CA ASN A 77 -17.53 -5.48 -17.76
C ASN A 77 -17.43 -5.29 -19.29
N HIS A 78 -18.47 -4.72 -19.89
CA HIS A 78 -18.54 -4.35 -21.30
C HIS A 78 -18.88 -2.86 -21.40
N PHE A 79 -18.30 -2.18 -22.39
CA PHE A 79 -18.56 -0.77 -22.66
C PHE A 79 -19.45 -0.54 -23.90
N VAL A 80 -20.06 -1.62 -24.41
CA VAL A 80 -20.90 -1.58 -25.60
C VAL A 80 -22.34 -1.35 -25.17
N GLU A 81 -22.90 -0.24 -25.64
CA GLU A 81 -24.33 0.01 -25.59
C GLU A 81 -25.06 -1.13 -26.30
N GLY A 82 -25.97 -1.82 -25.61
CA GLY A 82 -26.75 -2.93 -26.17
C GLY A 82 -26.35 -4.29 -25.62
N HIS A 83 -25.24 -4.40 -24.88
CA HIS A 83 -24.67 -5.71 -24.57
C HIS A 83 -25.58 -6.54 -23.64
N PRO A 84 -25.96 -7.77 -24.01
CA PRO A 84 -26.90 -8.59 -23.23
C PRO A 84 -26.33 -9.01 -21.86
N GLU A 85 -25.01 -8.96 -21.69
CA GLU A 85 -24.30 -9.29 -20.45
C GLU A 85 -23.72 -8.07 -19.72
N LEU A 86 -24.21 -6.86 -19.99
CA LEU A 86 -23.75 -5.65 -19.30
C LEU A 86 -23.93 -5.77 -17.78
N LYS A 87 -22.84 -5.60 -17.03
CA LYS A 87 -22.83 -5.62 -15.55
C LYS A 87 -21.90 -4.55 -15.01
N VAL A 88 -22.28 -3.94 -13.90
CA VAL A 88 -21.44 -3.00 -13.17
C VAL A 88 -20.37 -3.79 -12.41
N ARG A 89 -19.08 -3.50 -12.70
CA ARG A 89 -17.94 -4.20 -12.10
C ARG A 89 -17.50 -3.55 -10.80
N TRP A 90 -17.41 -2.22 -10.77
CA TRP A 90 -17.07 -1.47 -9.57
C TRP A 90 -17.64 -0.06 -9.63
N VAL A 91 -17.83 0.52 -8.45
CA VAL A 91 -18.13 1.94 -8.24
C VAL A 91 -17.10 2.52 -7.28
N ARG A 92 -16.82 3.81 -7.41
CA ARG A 92 -15.83 4.52 -6.60
C ARG A 92 -16.50 5.65 -5.84
N ASN A 93 -16.31 5.63 -4.54
CA ASN A 93 -16.61 6.76 -3.67
C ASN A 93 -15.31 7.52 -3.37
N THR A 94 -15.40 8.83 -3.21
CA THR A 94 -14.25 9.68 -2.89
C THR A 94 -14.54 10.45 -1.61
N PHE A 95 -13.59 10.45 -0.69
CA PHE A 95 -13.71 11.16 0.58
C PHE A 95 -12.44 11.99 0.78
N PHE A 96 -12.60 13.26 1.13
CA PHE A 96 -11.48 14.12 1.49
C PHE A 96 -11.22 14.02 2.99
N VAL A 97 -9.97 13.82 3.36
CA VAL A 97 -9.53 13.84 4.77
C VAL A 97 -8.85 15.16 5.07
N ASN A 98 -9.12 15.74 6.23
CA ASN A 98 -8.33 16.86 6.72
C ASN A 98 -6.99 16.34 7.24
N TYR A 99 -6.00 16.24 6.35
CA TYR A 99 -4.62 15.96 6.71
C TYR A 99 -3.80 17.22 6.49
N THR A 100 -3.42 17.88 7.58
CA THR A 100 -2.41 18.93 7.55
C THR A 100 -1.07 18.25 7.28
N GLY A 101 -0.51 18.48 6.10
CA GLY A 101 0.68 17.80 5.56
C GLY A 101 1.99 17.92 6.37
N GLU A 102 1.94 18.42 7.61
CA GLU A 102 3.10 18.62 8.50
C GLU A 102 3.38 17.42 9.43
N GLY A 103 2.60 16.34 9.34
CA GLY A 103 2.83 15.14 10.14
C GLY A 103 3.98 14.29 9.62
N SER A 104 4.88 13.89 10.52
CA SER A 104 5.89 12.84 10.30
C SER A 104 5.28 11.57 9.68
N ARG A 105 6.11 10.73 9.03
CA ARG A 105 5.71 9.42 8.46
C ARG A 105 4.82 8.59 9.40
N GLU A 106 5.09 8.66 10.71
CA GLU A 106 4.35 8.00 11.78
C GLU A 106 2.89 8.48 11.91
N ALA A 107 2.65 9.78 11.75
CA ALA A 107 1.29 10.35 11.77
C ALA A 107 0.46 9.80 10.60
N PHE A 108 1.08 9.65 9.43
CA PHE A 108 0.43 9.06 8.27
C PHE A 108 0.12 7.57 8.48
N LEU A 109 1.07 6.79 9.01
CA LEU A 109 0.85 5.37 9.32
C LEU A 109 -0.27 5.17 10.33
N THR A 110 -0.29 5.98 11.39
CA THR A 110 -1.38 5.97 12.39
C THR A 110 -2.74 6.25 11.75
N GLN A 111 -2.79 7.20 10.81
CA GLN A 111 -4.02 7.51 10.08
C GLN A 111 -4.44 6.37 9.15
N TRP A 112 -3.48 5.74 8.47
CA TRP A 112 -3.73 4.57 7.63
C TRP A 112 -4.29 3.39 8.44
N GLU A 113 -3.73 3.09 9.60
CA GLU A 113 -4.22 2.03 10.50
C GLU A 113 -5.65 2.30 10.98
N LYS A 114 -5.97 3.54 11.34
CA LYS A 114 -7.34 3.94 11.68
C LYS A 114 -8.31 3.67 10.52
N TRP A 115 -7.92 4.05 9.30
CA TRP A 115 -8.71 3.80 8.10
C TRP A 115 -8.87 2.29 7.82
N GLN A 116 -7.82 1.49 7.97
CA GLN A 116 -7.90 0.03 7.84
C GLN A 116 -8.86 -0.58 8.86
N GLY A 117 -8.82 -0.12 10.12
CA GLY A 117 -9.73 -0.58 11.17
C GLY A 117 -11.19 -0.29 10.85
N VAL A 118 -11.49 0.91 10.36
CA VAL A 118 -12.85 1.27 9.93
C VAL A 118 -13.30 0.45 8.72
N MET A 119 -12.44 0.29 7.71
CA MET A 119 -12.76 -0.53 6.53
C MET A 119 -12.99 -1.99 6.89
N ALA A 120 -12.21 -2.54 7.83
CA ALA A 120 -12.41 -3.89 8.34
C ALA A 120 -13.75 -4.04 9.08
N HIS A 121 -14.14 -3.03 9.86
CA HIS A 121 -15.44 -3.01 10.53
C HIS A 121 -16.61 -2.96 9.53
N ILE A 122 -16.51 -2.09 8.52
CA ILE A 122 -17.50 -2.00 7.44
C ILE A 122 -17.61 -3.32 6.68
N ARG A 123 -16.48 -3.95 6.34
CA ARG A 123 -16.46 -5.24 5.63
C ARG A 123 -17.16 -6.35 6.43
N LYS A 124 -17.01 -6.38 7.76
CA LYS A 124 -17.70 -7.34 8.62
C LYS A 124 -19.23 -7.18 8.62
N GLN A 125 -19.73 -5.98 8.34
CA GLN A 125 -21.16 -5.69 8.24
C GLN A 125 -21.69 -5.83 6.80
N ALA A 126 -20.83 -6.13 5.84
CA ALA A 126 -21.23 -6.22 4.45
C ALA A 126 -22.11 -7.45 4.22
N PRO A 127 -23.15 -7.34 3.39
CA PRO A 127 -23.94 -8.48 2.98
C PRO A 127 -23.09 -9.41 2.07
N PRO A 128 -23.53 -10.67 1.87
CA PRO A 128 -22.93 -11.55 0.87
C PRO A 128 -22.83 -10.84 -0.48
N ASN A 129 -21.64 -10.87 -1.10
CA ASN A 129 -21.28 -10.13 -2.33
C ASN A 129 -21.03 -8.61 -2.20
N GLY A 130 -21.01 -8.06 -0.97
CA GLY A 130 -20.65 -6.67 -0.66
C GLY A 130 -19.27 -6.50 0.00
N GLU A 131 -18.55 -7.60 0.27
CA GLU A 131 -17.32 -7.61 1.07
C GLU A 131 -16.09 -7.03 0.35
N ALA A 132 -16.14 -6.92 -0.98
CA ALA A 132 -15.05 -6.46 -1.84
C ALA A 132 -14.86 -4.92 -1.81
N ILE A 133 -14.90 -4.32 -0.63
CA ILE A 133 -14.59 -2.89 -0.43
C ILE A 133 -13.09 -2.74 -0.24
N ILE A 134 -12.49 -1.92 -1.10
CA ILE A 134 -11.07 -1.61 -1.11
C ILE A 134 -10.92 -0.10 -1.01
N GLN A 135 -9.98 0.35 -0.19
CA GLN A 135 -9.56 1.75 -0.13
C GLN A 135 -8.26 1.94 -0.90
N SER A 136 -8.12 3.09 -1.57
CA SER A 136 -6.88 3.46 -2.25
C SER A 136 -6.74 4.97 -2.27
N SER A 137 -5.51 5.44 -2.16
CA SER A 137 -5.16 6.84 -2.39
C SER A 137 -3.67 6.99 -2.73
N LYS A 138 -3.33 8.03 -3.48
CA LYS A 138 -1.96 8.25 -3.99
C LYS A 138 -0.93 8.35 -2.87
N THR A 139 -1.24 9.09 -1.81
CA THR A 139 -0.32 9.27 -0.67
C THR A 139 -0.10 7.94 0.07
N TRP A 140 -1.10 7.05 0.10
CA TRP A 140 -1.06 5.78 0.81
C TRP A 140 -0.10 4.84 0.10
N ASN A 141 -0.19 4.80 -1.23
CA ASN A 141 0.75 4.04 -2.06
C ASN A 141 2.18 4.58 -1.91
N SER A 142 2.37 5.90 -1.91
CA SER A 142 3.71 6.50 -1.78
C SER A 142 4.36 6.14 -0.44
N VAL A 143 3.64 6.29 0.67
CA VAL A 143 4.18 5.98 2.01
C VAL A 143 4.35 4.47 2.20
N ALA A 144 3.42 3.65 1.69
CA ALA A 144 3.58 2.19 1.74
C ALA A 144 4.83 1.73 0.97
N MET A 145 5.07 2.28 -0.22
CA MET A 145 6.29 1.98 -0.98
C MET A 145 7.55 2.39 -0.24
N GLU A 146 7.53 3.55 0.43
CA GLU A 146 8.65 4.00 1.25
C GLU A 146 8.95 3.03 2.40
N VAL A 147 7.92 2.61 3.15
CA VAL A 147 8.06 1.67 4.27
C VAL A 147 8.53 0.30 3.80
N ILE A 148 7.94 -0.23 2.73
CA ILE A 148 8.34 -1.53 2.16
C ILE A 148 9.80 -1.45 1.69
N SER A 149 10.17 -0.38 0.97
CA SER A 149 11.56 -0.18 0.52
C SER A 149 12.54 -0.19 1.69
N LEU A 150 12.22 0.48 2.79
CA LEU A 150 13.09 0.50 3.99
C LEU A 150 13.21 -0.88 4.65
N HIS A 151 12.11 -1.61 4.80
CA HIS A 151 12.18 -2.96 5.36
C HIS A 151 12.99 -3.92 4.48
N THR A 152 12.82 -3.85 3.16
CA THR A 152 13.61 -4.66 2.24
C THR A 152 15.09 -4.29 2.27
N ALA A 153 15.41 -3.01 2.45
CA ALA A 153 16.78 -2.51 2.61
C ALA A 153 17.47 -3.14 3.83
N VAL A 154 16.84 -3.02 4.99
CA VAL A 154 17.36 -3.56 6.25
C VAL A 154 17.53 -5.07 6.17
N PHE A 155 16.57 -5.77 5.57
CA PHE A 155 16.63 -7.22 5.41
C PHE A 155 17.79 -7.66 4.49
N ALA A 156 17.96 -6.99 3.34
CA ALA A 156 19.04 -7.27 2.40
C ALA A 156 20.41 -7.05 3.06
N ILE A 157 20.60 -5.91 3.73
CA ILE A 157 21.85 -5.58 4.42
C ILE A 157 22.13 -6.59 5.55
N SER A 158 21.10 -6.98 6.30
CA SER A 158 21.24 -7.99 7.37
C SER A 158 21.69 -9.34 6.82
N ILE A 159 21.13 -9.77 5.69
CA ILE A 159 21.55 -11.01 5.02
C ILE A 159 23.00 -10.89 4.53
N CYS A 160 23.39 -9.78 3.92
CA CYS A 160 24.75 -9.58 3.45
C CYS A 160 25.77 -9.64 4.60
N ILE A 161 25.45 -9.02 5.75
CA ILE A 161 26.29 -9.09 6.95
C ILE A 161 26.37 -10.53 7.46
N LEU A 162 25.24 -11.23 7.55
CA LEU A 162 25.22 -12.63 8.01
C LEU A 162 26.08 -13.52 7.10
N LEU A 163 25.94 -13.38 5.79
CA LEU A 163 26.74 -14.13 4.82
C LEU A 163 28.23 -13.79 4.93
N ALA A 164 28.58 -12.50 5.09
CA ALA A 164 29.96 -12.09 5.30
C ALA A 164 30.56 -12.73 6.56
N VAL A 165 29.81 -12.76 7.67
CA VAL A 165 30.25 -13.42 8.92
C VAL A 165 30.44 -14.92 8.72
N VAL A 166 29.49 -15.59 8.05
CA VAL A 166 29.60 -17.03 7.75
C VAL A 166 30.85 -17.32 6.94
N LEU A 167 31.09 -16.55 5.86
CA LEU A 167 32.28 -16.72 5.01
C LEU A 167 33.58 -16.50 5.80
N LEU A 168 33.66 -15.42 6.59
CA LEU A 168 34.83 -15.15 7.42
C LEU A 168 35.11 -16.26 8.41
N VAL A 169 34.08 -16.87 9.01
CA VAL A 169 34.25 -17.99 9.95
C VAL A 169 34.65 -19.27 9.22
N THR A 170 34.07 -19.57 8.05
CA THR A 170 34.38 -20.80 7.31
C THR A 170 35.77 -20.79 6.68
N PHE A 171 36.23 -19.63 6.20
CA PHE A 171 37.52 -19.52 5.52
C PHE A 171 38.68 -19.18 6.47
N SER A 172 38.41 -18.71 7.69
CA SER A 172 39.47 -18.41 8.64
C SER A 172 40.02 -19.69 9.28
N SER A 173 41.31 -19.94 9.10
CA SER A 173 42.05 -21.01 9.79
C SER A 173 42.15 -20.78 11.31
N SER A 174 42.07 -19.53 11.78
CA SER A 174 42.10 -19.21 13.21
C SER A 174 40.89 -18.38 13.67
N VAL A 175 40.36 -18.74 14.84
CA VAL A 175 39.24 -18.04 15.50
C VAL A 175 39.58 -16.58 15.79
N ARG A 176 40.83 -16.25 16.11
CA ARG A 176 41.26 -14.86 16.37
C ARG A 176 41.18 -13.99 15.12
N LEU A 177 41.60 -14.52 13.97
CA LEU A 177 41.51 -13.84 12.67
C LEU A 177 40.04 -13.67 12.26
N ALA A 178 39.22 -14.71 12.42
CA ALA A 178 37.78 -14.64 12.16
C ALA A 178 37.10 -13.53 12.99
N LEU A 179 37.35 -13.50 14.30
CA LEU A 179 36.78 -12.48 15.20
C LEU A 179 37.21 -11.07 14.81
N THR A 180 38.48 -10.91 14.42
CA THR A 180 39.02 -9.62 13.98
C THR A 180 38.33 -9.17 12.70
N GLY A 181 38.19 -10.05 11.70
CA GLY A 181 37.50 -9.77 10.45
C GLY A 181 36.01 -9.47 10.62
N VAL A 182 35.33 -10.18 11.52
CA VAL A 182 33.91 -9.91 11.85
C VAL A 182 33.78 -8.54 12.51
N PHE A 183 34.65 -8.23 13.48
CA PHE A 183 34.60 -6.95 14.18
C PHE A 183 34.90 -5.77 13.24
N THR A 184 35.90 -5.89 12.36
CA THR A 184 36.21 -4.85 11.37
C THR A 184 35.07 -4.65 10.38
N THR A 185 34.41 -5.72 9.94
CA THR A 185 33.25 -5.64 9.05
C THR A 185 32.08 -4.93 9.73
N LEU A 186 31.73 -5.31 10.96
CA LEU A 186 30.67 -4.66 11.72
C LEU A 186 30.97 -3.18 12.00
N LEU A 187 32.21 -2.86 12.39
CA LEU A 187 32.63 -1.49 12.67
C LEU A 187 32.58 -0.63 11.40
N THR A 188 33.03 -1.16 10.27
CA THR A 188 32.98 -0.45 8.98
C THR A 188 31.53 -0.19 8.56
N VAL A 189 30.65 -1.18 8.68
CA VAL A 189 29.21 -1.01 8.42
C VAL A 189 28.63 0.07 9.34
N ALA A 190 28.92 0.01 10.65
CA ALA A 190 28.45 1.00 11.62
C ALA A 190 28.94 2.42 11.32
N LEU A 191 30.20 2.57 10.89
CA LEU A 191 30.77 3.85 10.47
C LEU A 191 30.09 4.40 9.22
N VAL A 192 29.78 3.56 8.22
CA VAL A 192 29.06 3.98 7.02
C VAL A 192 27.66 4.49 7.37
N PHE A 193 26.91 3.75 8.19
CA PHE A 193 25.60 4.22 8.67
C PHE A 193 25.70 5.48 9.52
N GLY A 194 26.67 5.57 10.43
CA GLY A 194 26.93 6.75 11.25
C GLY A 194 27.23 7.98 10.40
N ALA A 195 28.06 7.84 9.36
CA ALA A 195 28.36 8.92 8.43
C ALA A 195 27.11 9.38 7.66
N MET A 196 26.27 8.45 7.20
CA MET A 196 25.01 8.79 6.55
C MET A 196 24.06 9.56 7.47
N CYS A 197 23.98 9.16 8.75
CA CYS A 197 23.19 9.87 9.74
C CYS A 197 23.73 11.30 9.98
N LEU A 198 25.05 11.46 10.07
CA LEU A 198 25.69 12.78 10.25
C LEU A 198 25.46 13.70 9.04
N LEU A 199 25.53 13.15 7.83
CA LEU A 199 25.30 13.88 6.58
C LEU A 199 23.82 14.13 6.29
N ARG A 200 22.91 13.68 7.18
CA ARG A 200 21.45 13.73 6.99
C ARG A 200 21.01 13.17 5.64
N MET A 201 21.71 12.15 5.16
CA MET A 201 21.36 11.49 3.91
C MET A 201 20.06 10.69 4.10
N SER A 202 19.05 10.98 3.29
CA SER A 202 17.85 10.15 3.25
C SER A 202 18.17 8.81 2.61
N VAL A 203 17.90 7.71 3.32
CA VAL A 203 18.05 6.35 2.77
C VAL A 203 16.90 6.09 1.80
N GLY A 204 17.14 6.32 0.52
CA GLY A 204 16.23 5.91 -0.55
C GLY A 204 16.55 4.51 -1.07
N SER A 205 15.83 4.10 -2.10
CA SER A 205 16.00 2.78 -2.73
C SER A 205 17.36 2.66 -3.44
N VAL A 206 17.89 3.76 -4.01
CA VAL A 206 19.18 3.74 -4.72
C VAL A 206 20.34 3.67 -3.73
N GLU A 207 20.29 4.46 -2.67
CA GLU A 207 21.28 4.45 -1.59
C GLU A 207 21.34 3.09 -0.92
N THR A 208 20.19 2.44 -0.72
CA THR A 208 20.11 1.07 -0.20
C THR A 208 20.89 0.07 -1.06
N ILE A 209 20.70 0.11 -2.38
CA ILE A 209 21.37 -0.83 -3.30
C ILE A 209 22.88 -0.56 -3.28
N ALA A 210 23.27 0.72 -3.35
CA ALA A 210 24.67 1.13 -3.28
C ALA A 210 25.33 0.68 -1.97
N LEU A 211 24.65 0.85 -0.83
CA LEU A 211 25.13 0.39 0.48
C LEU A 211 25.28 -1.12 0.54
N THR A 212 24.30 -1.86 0.04
CA THR A 212 24.35 -3.32 0.02
C THR A 212 25.56 -3.81 -0.79
N GLY A 213 25.79 -3.21 -1.97
CA GLY A 213 26.98 -3.48 -2.78
C GLY A 213 28.28 -3.08 -2.10
N ALA A 214 28.34 -1.91 -1.48
CA ALA A 214 29.51 -1.43 -0.75
C ALA A 214 29.88 -2.36 0.41
N VAL A 215 28.91 -2.80 1.22
CA VAL A 215 29.12 -3.76 2.30
C VAL A 215 29.67 -5.08 1.77
N GLY A 216 29.13 -5.57 0.65
CA GLY A 216 29.63 -6.78 -0.01
C GLY A 216 31.09 -6.67 -0.46
N MET A 217 31.46 -5.55 -1.09
CA MET A 217 32.84 -5.29 -1.52
C MET A 217 33.80 -5.18 -0.33
N LEU A 218 33.40 -4.49 0.74
CA LEU A 218 34.21 -4.33 1.95
C LEU A 218 34.46 -5.68 2.65
N ALA A 219 33.43 -6.52 2.75
CA ALA A 219 33.57 -7.87 3.30
C ALA A 219 34.52 -8.74 2.46
N SER A 220 34.43 -8.66 1.13
CA SER A 220 35.32 -9.37 0.22
C SER A 220 36.78 -8.90 0.36
N MET A 221 37.03 -7.59 0.46
CA MET A 221 38.38 -7.07 0.71
C MET A 221 38.95 -7.58 2.04
N ASN A 222 38.16 -7.56 3.11
CA ASN A 222 38.59 -8.08 4.41
C ASN A 222 38.96 -9.57 4.34
N MET A 223 38.18 -10.36 3.60
CA MET A 223 38.46 -11.77 3.40
C MET A 223 39.79 -12.00 2.67
N HIS A 224 40.04 -11.30 1.56
CA HIS A 224 41.30 -11.41 0.82
C HIS A 224 42.52 -10.98 1.64
N MET A 225 42.38 -9.96 2.49
CA MET A 225 43.45 -9.53 3.39
C MET A 225 43.77 -10.60 4.44
N ILE A 226 42.75 -11.29 4.97
CA ILE A 226 42.93 -12.39 5.93
C ILE A 226 43.57 -13.60 5.24
N GLU A 227 43.11 -13.95 4.04
CA GLU A 227 43.68 -15.05 3.24
C GLU A 227 45.15 -14.78 2.91
N GLY A 228 45.47 -13.60 2.38
CA GLY A 228 46.86 -13.21 2.10
C GLY A 228 47.75 -13.16 3.35
N TYR A 229 47.20 -12.82 4.51
CA TYR A 229 47.94 -12.93 5.78
C TYR A 229 48.22 -14.39 6.16
N ILE A 230 47.25 -15.28 5.98
CA ILE A 230 47.43 -16.72 6.25
C ILE A 230 48.47 -17.31 5.30
N GLU A 231 48.41 -16.98 4.00
CA GLU A 231 49.39 -17.42 2.98
C GLU A 231 50.81 -16.89 3.23
N PHE A 232 50.95 -15.68 3.78
CA PHE A 232 52.27 -15.11 4.07
C PHE A 232 52.91 -15.69 5.34
N VAL A 233 52.10 -16.08 6.33
CA VAL A 233 52.58 -16.60 7.62
C VAL A 233 52.90 -18.10 7.58
N HIS A 234 52.32 -18.84 6.65
CA HIS A 234 52.59 -20.27 6.41
C HIS A 234 53.58 -20.50 5.26
#